data_AF-A0A7J2YMU8-F1
#
_entry.id   AF-A0A7J2YMU8-F1
#
_cell.length_a   1.000
_cell.length_b   1.000
_cell.length_c   1.000
_cell.angle_alpha   90.00
_cell.angle_beta   90.00
_cell.angle_gamma   90.00
#
_symmetry.space_group_name_H-M   'P 1'
#
loop_
_entity.id
_entity.type
_entity.pdbx_description
1 polymer ?
#
loop_
_entity_poly.entity_id
_entity_poly.type
_entity_poly.pdbx_seq_one_letter_code
_entity_poly.pdbx_strand_id
1 'polypeptide(L)'
;MTVKLRPEDIKSFTDSYEDKRKTILEVDSLETMAQKGKIPRRRYKVRRKTLEMRLDTLSRSLAEYKEKMCSAGGKYADLMRQLEIAETQINEVEANIKSIEARHSHGEISLEAYRKLLADYQRRKETANTTISGILLRLREELR
;
A
#
# COMPACT_ATOMS: atom_id res chain seq x y z
N MET A 1 7.64 13.88 -27.37
CA MET A 1 6.17 14.08 -27.36
C MET A 1 5.75 14.22 -25.91
N THR A 2 5.30 15.39 -25.48
CA THR A 2 4.77 15.60 -24.13
C THR A 2 3.37 14.99 -24.06
N VAL A 3 3.20 13.94 -23.26
CA VAL A 3 1.88 13.35 -22.99
C VAL A 3 1.07 14.40 -22.24
N LYS A 4 -0.06 14.83 -22.82
CA LYS A 4 -0.96 15.80 -22.19
C LYS A 4 -1.70 15.10 -21.06
N LEU A 5 -1.22 15.30 -19.83
CA LEU A 5 -1.87 14.79 -18.62
C LEU A 5 -3.24 15.47 -18.47
N ARG A 6 -4.32 14.71 -18.39
CA ARG A 6 -5.66 15.27 -18.12
C ARG A 6 -5.93 15.28 -16.62
N PRO A 7 -6.70 16.26 -16.11
CA PRO A 7 -7.18 16.26 -14.73
C PRO A 7 -7.88 14.95 -14.33
N GLU A 8 -8.59 14.33 -15.28
CA GLU A 8 -9.23 13.03 -15.11
C GLU A 8 -8.25 11.90 -14.78
N ASP A 9 -7.04 11.93 -15.36
CA ASP A 9 -6.02 10.90 -15.13
C ASP A 9 -5.45 11.01 -13.70
N ILE A 10 -5.27 12.23 -13.19
CA ILE A 10 -4.83 12.48 -11.81
C ILE A 10 -5.91 12.06 -10.81
N LYS A 11 -7.17 12.42 -11.08
CA LYS A 11 -8.30 12.02 -10.24
C LYS A 11 -8.40 10.49 -10.15
N SER A 12 -8.40 9.83 -11.32
CA SER A 12 -8.50 8.37 -11.41
C SER A 12 -7.34 7.67 -10.71
N PHE A 13 -6.13 8.24 -10.78
CA PHE A 13 -4.98 7.75 -10.02
C PHE A 13 -5.22 7.83 -8.51
N THR A 14 -5.63 8.99 -8.00
CA THR A 14 -5.85 9.17 -6.56
C THR A 14 -6.97 8.27 -6.03
N ASP A 15 -8.07 8.12 -6.78
CA ASP A 15 -9.20 7.28 -6.41
C ASP A 15 -8.80 5.79 -6.42
N SER A 16 -8.08 5.34 -7.47
CA SER A 16 -7.56 3.96 -7.55
C SER A 16 -6.59 3.64 -6.41
N TYR A 17 -5.82 4.63 -5.96
CA TYR A 17 -4.86 4.47 -4.87
C TYR A 17 -5.57 4.31 -3.52
N GLU A 18 -6.61 5.12 -3.26
CA GLU A 18 -7.44 4.99 -2.07
C GLU A 18 -8.19 3.65 -2.05
N ASP A 19 -8.69 3.22 -3.21
CA ASP A 19 -9.33 1.91 -3.37
C ASP A 19 -8.35 0.75 -3.11
N LYS A 20 -7.09 0.88 -3.56
CA LYS A 20 -6.02 -0.09 -3.24
C LYS A 20 -5.80 -0.16 -1.74
N ARG A 21 -5.64 0.98 -1.06
CA ARG A 21 -5.48 1.05 0.41
C ARG A 21 -6.65 0.41 1.14
N LYS A 22 -7.89 0.71 0.73
CA LYS A 22 -9.10 0.14 1.33
C LYS A 22 -9.17 -1.37 1.14
N THR A 23 -8.79 -1.86 -0.04
CA THR A 23 -8.77 -3.30 -0.35
C THR A 23 -7.72 -4.03 0.49
N ILE A 24 -6.53 -3.44 0.70
CA ILE A 24 -5.50 -4.00 1.60
C ILE A 24 -6.03 -4.12 3.03
N LEU A 25 -6.66 -3.07 3.57
CA LEU A 25 -7.27 -3.12 4.92
C LEU A 25 -8.37 -4.20 5.03
N GLU A 26 -9.13 -4.41 3.95
CA GLU A 26 -10.13 -5.48 3.92
C GLU A 26 -9.48 -6.88 3.91
N VAL A 27 -8.36 -7.06 3.20
CA VAL A 27 -7.55 -8.29 3.24
C VAL A 27 -7.03 -8.54 4.64
N ASP A 28 -6.42 -7.55 5.30
CA ASP A 28 -5.89 -7.68 6.66
C ASP A 28 -6.99 -8.04 7.67
N SER A 29 -8.16 -7.41 7.54
CA SER A 29 -9.34 -7.73 8.35
C SER A 29 -9.82 -9.16 8.12
N LEU A 30 -9.87 -9.60 6.86
CA LEU A 30 -10.25 -10.95 6.47
C LEU A 30 -9.27 -12.00 7.02
N GLU A 31 -7.97 -11.73 6.98
CA GLU A 31 -6.93 -12.59 7.57
C GLU A 31 -7.06 -12.67 9.09
N THR A 32 -7.28 -11.53 9.76
CA THR A 32 -7.52 -11.48 11.21
C THR A 32 -8.76 -12.31 11.61
N MET A 33 -9.85 -12.21 10.85
CA MET A 33 -11.04 -13.02 11.08
C MET A 33 -10.78 -14.51 10.87
N ALA A 34 -9.98 -14.87 9.85
CA ALA A 34 -9.63 -16.26 9.56
C ALA A 34 -8.74 -16.86 10.67
N GLN A 35 -7.73 -16.12 11.14
CA GLN A 35 -6.88 -16.54 12.26
C GLN A 35 -7.70 -16.77 13.54
N LYS A 36 -8.69 -15.91 13.80
CA LYS A 36 -9.61 -16.04 14.94
C LYS A 36 -10.72 -17.10 14.74
N GLY A 37 -10.73 -17.82 13.62
CA GLY A 37 -11.75 -18.83 13.31
C GLY A 37 -13.15 -18.28 13.04
N LYS A 38 -13.30 -16.96 12.85
CA LYS A 38 -14.59 -16.27 12.68
C LYS A 38 -15.18 -16.37 11.28
N ILE A 39 -14.46 -16.97 10.33
CA ILE A 39 -14.93 -17.17 8.95
C ILE A 39 -14.65 -18.60 8.47
N PRO A 40 -15.64 -19.27 7.85
CA PRO A 40 -15.42 -20.58 7.24
C PRO A 40 -14.35 -20.54 6.14
N ARG A 41 -13.49 -21.56 6.10
CA ARG A 41 -12.36 -21.68 5.17
C ARG A 41 -12.77 -21.48 3.70
N ARG A 42 -13.95 -21.98 3.30
CA ARG A 42 -14.51 -21.81 1.94
C ARG A 42 -14.85 -20.36 1.63
N ARG A 43 -15.53 -19.65 2.55
CA ARG A 43 -15.87 -18.22 2.38
C ARG A 43 -14.63 -17.35 2.36
N TYR A 44 -13.66 -17.65 3.22
CA TYR A 44 -12.35 -17.01 3.22
C TYR A 44 -11.66 -17.12 1.85
N LYS A 45 -11.54 -18.33 1.29
CA LYS A 45 -10.88 -18.54 -0.01
C LYS A 45 -11.50 -17.72 -1.13
N VAL A 46 -12.84 -17.73 -1.22
CA VAL A 46 -13.56 -16.97 -2.27
C VAL A 46 -13.33 -15.47 -2.09
N ARG A 47 -13.54 -14.95 -0.88
CA ARG A 47 -13.42 -13.52 -0.61
C ARG A 47 -11.99 -13.00 -0.77
N ARG A 48 -11.00 -13.78 -0.31
CA ARG A 48 -9.58 -13.50 -0.51
C ARG A 48 -9.23 -13.42 -1.99
N LYS A 49 -9.65 -14.42 -2.80
CA LYS A 49 -9.42 -14.42 -4.25
C LYS A 49 -10.04 -13.20 -4.94
N THR A 50 -11.25 -12.79 -4.54
CA THR A 50 -11.88 -11.58 -5.08
C THR A 50 -11.08 -10.32 -4.75
N LEU A 51 -10.63 -10.17 -3.51
CA LEU A 51 -9.81 -9.02 -3.10
C LEU A 51 -8.44 -9.01 -3.80
N GLU A 52 -7.81 -10.17 -3.96
CA GLU A 52 -6.56 -10.32 -4.72
C GLU A 52 -6.72 -9.92 -6.20
N MET A 53 -7.81 -10.34 -6.87
CA MET A 53 -8.10 -9.92 -8.25
C MET A 53 -8.35 -8.41 -8.34
N ARG A 54 -9.04 -7.82 -7.36
CA ARG A 54 -9.25 -6.37 -7.30
C ARG A 54 -7.92 -5.63 -7.12
N LEU A 55 -7.04 -6.11 -6.24
CA LEU A 55 -5.70 -5.54 -6.05
C LEU A 55 -4.86 -5.60 -7.31
N ASP A 56 -4.88 -6.73 -8.04
CA ASP A 56 -4.15 -6.88 -9.29
C ASP A 56 -4.66 -5.89 -10.35
N THR A 57 -5.98 -5.76 -10.50
CA THR A 57 -6.60 -4.81 -11.42
C THR A 57 -6.21 -3.37 -11.07
N LEU A 58 -6.34 -2.98 -9.79
CA LEU A 58 -5.96 -1.65 -9.31
C LEU A 58 -4.47 -1.37 -9.49
N SER A 59 -3.62 -2.38 -9.28
CA SER A 59 -2.16 -2.24 -9.43
C SER A 59 -1.77 -1.98 -10.89
N ARG A 60 -2.41 -2.67 -11.84
CA ARG A 60 -2.20 -2.41 -13.28
C ARG A 60 -2.64 -1.01 -13.67
N SER A 61 -3.85 -0.59 -13.26
CA SER A 61 -4.32 0.77 -13.56
C SER A 61 -3.43 1.84 -12.94
N LEU A 62 -2.94 1.63 -11.71
CA LEU A 62 -2.04 2.56 -11.05
C LEU A 62 -0.68 2.65 -11.77
N ALA A 63 -0.17 1.53 -12.29
CA ALA A 63 1.05 1.52 -13.09
C ALA A 63 0.89 2.34 -14.38
N GLU A 64 -0.23 2.16 -15.09
CA GLU A 64 -0.54 2.94 -16.32
C GLU A 64 -0.63 4.44 -16.03
N TYR A 65 -1.32 4.84 -14.96
CA TYR A 65 -1.42 6.24 -14.57
C TYR A 65 -0.08 6.83 -14.14
N LYS A 66 0.73 6.05 -13.39
CA LYS A 66 2.08 6.45 -12.98
C LYS A 66 2.98 6.67 -14.19
N GLU A 67 2.92 5.81 -15.20
CA GLU A 67 3.69 5.96 -16.43
C GLU A 67 3.29 7.22 -17.20
N LYS A 68 1.99 7.52 -17.30
CA LYS A 68 1.48 8.76 -17.90
C LYS A 68 1.97 10.01 -17.15
N MET A 69 1.96 9.97 -15.81
CA MET A 69 2.46 11.06 -14.96
C MET A 69 3.97 11.26 -15.07
N CYS A 70 4.75 10.17 -15.13
CA CYS A 70 6.19 10.25 -15.38
C CYS A 70 6.49 10.82 -16.78
N SER A 71 5.73 10.40 -17.79
CA SER A 71 5.89 10.86 -19.18
C SER A 71 5.48 12.32 -19.38
N ALA A 72 4.56 12.83 -18.55
CA ALA A 72 4.23 14.26 -18.50
C ALA A 72 5.40 15.11 -17.96
N GLY A 73 6.31 14.49 -17.19
CA GLY A 73 7.54 15.12 -16.71
C GLY A 73 7.34 16.17 -15.62
N GLY A 74 8.45 16.82 -15.24
CA GLY A 74 8.47 17.89 -14.24
C GLY A 74 8.03 17.40 -12.85
N LYS A 75 7.23 18.24 -12.16
CA LYS A 75 6.76 17.98 -10.79
C LYS A 75 6.06 16.63 -10.63
N TYR A 76 5.34 16.15 -11.64
CA TYR A 76 4.62 14.87 -11.58
C TYR A 76 5.59 13.68 -11.54
N ALA A 77 6.66 13.71 -12.33
CA ALA A 77 7.68 12.66 -12.31
C ALA A 77 8.39 12.60 -10.94
N ASP A 78 8.70 13.75 -10.34
CA ASP A 78 9.30 13.80 -9.00
C ASP A 78 8.36 13.26 -7.92
N LEU A 79 7.07 13.60 -7.98
CA LEU A 79 6.05 13.07 -7.07
C LEU A 79 5.89 11.55 -7.22
N MET A 80 5.87 11.03 -8.45
CA MET A 80 5.80 9.59 -8.71
C MET A 80 7.03 8.84 -8.21
N ARG A 81 8.21 9.44 -8.32
CA ARG A 81 9.46 8.87 -7.78
C ARG A 81 9.44 8.83 -6.25
N GLN A 82 9.01 9.91 -5.60
CA GLN A 82 8.86 9.93 -4.13
C GLN A 82 7.83 8.91 -3.65
N LEU A 83 6.74 8.75 -4.40
CA LEU A 83 5.71 7.75 -4.10
C LEU A 83 6.29 6.33 -4.15
N GLU A 84 7.05 6.00 -5.20
CA GLU A 84 7.68 4.69 -5.34
C GLU A 84 8.68 4.38 -4.23
N ILE A 85 9.48 5.37 -3.83
CA ILE A 85 10.39 5.24 -2.69
C ILE A 85 9.60 4.94 -1.41
N ALA A 86 8.53 5.67 -1.15
CA ALA A 86 7.70 5.46 0.04
C ALA A 86 6.98 4.10 0.01
N GLU A 87 6.47 3.66 -1.14
CA GLU A 87 5.89 2.32 -1.30
C GLU A 87 6.92 1.21 -1.06
N THR A 88 8.14 1.39 -1.56
CA THR A 88 9.25 0.44 -1.35
C THR A 88 9.61 0.36 0.13
N GLN A 89 9.69 1.50 0.82
CA GLN A 89 9.92 1.54 2.27
C GLN A 89 8.83 0.81 3.05
N ILE A 90 7.56 0.94 2.66
CA ILE A 90 6.47 0.18 3.30
C ILE A 90 6.66 -1.32 3.08
N ASN A 91 6.95 -1.74 1.85
CA ASN A 91 7.15 -3.16 1.53
C ASN A 91 8.33 -3.77 2.31
N GLU A 92 9.45 -3.04 2.41
CA GLU A 92 10.61 -3.46 3.21
C GLU A 92 10.26 -3.58 4.69
N VAL A 93 9.55 -2.61 5.25
CA VAL A 93 9.11 -2.62 6.64
C VAL A 93 8.15 -3.79 6.89
N GLU A 94 7.21 -4.05 6.00
CA GLU A 94 6.28 -5.19 6.11
C GLU A 94 6.99 -6.54 6.02
N ALA A 95 7.97 -6.69 5.13
CA ALA A 95 8.79 -7.88 5.05
C ALA A 95 9.58 -8.12 6.36
N ASN A 96 10.13 -7.05 6.94
CA ASN A 96 10.81 -7.11 8.21
C ASN A 96 9.87 -7.48 9.36
N ILE A 97 8.65 -6.93 9.41
CA ILE A 97 7.61 -7.30 10.39
C ILE A 97 7.31 -8.81 10.30
N LYS A 98 7.05 -9.33 9.10
CA LYS A 98 6.78 -10.77 8.90
C LYS A 98 7.95 -11.64 9.36
N SER A 99 9.18 -11.20 9.11
CA SER A 99 10.39 -11.89 9.55
C SER A 99 10.49 -11.95 11.08
N ILE A 100 10.27 -10.82 11.78
CA ILE A 100 10.31 -10.82 13.25
C ILE A 100 9.15 -11.59 13.88
N GLU A 101 7.97 -11.57 13.27
CA GLU A 101 6.81 -12.36 13.72
C GLU A 101 7.11 -13.85 13.62
N ALA A 102 7.73 -14.29 12.52
CA ALA A 102 8.18 -15.66 12.36
C ALA A 102 9.20 -16.02 13.46
N ARG A 103 10.26 -15.21 13.66
CA ARG A 103 11.26 -15.47 14.71
C ARG A 103 10.67 -15.53 16.12
N HIS A 104 9.73 -14.63 16.44
CA HIS A 104 9.01 -14.65 17.72
C HIS A 104 8.17 -15.92 17.87
N SER A 105 7.46 -16.34 16.82
CA SER A 105 6.66 -17.58 16.85
C SER A 105 7.51 -18.84 17.05
N HIS A 106 8.78 -18.82 16.61
CA HIS A 106 9.76 -19.90 16.83
C HIS A 106 10.50 -19.76 18.18
N GLY A 107 10.23 -18.72 18.96
CA GLY A 107 10.86 -18.48 20.27
C GLY A 107 12.28 -17.91 20.21
N GLU A 108 12.74 -17.45 19.05
CA GLU A 108 14.10 -16.94 18.84
C GLU A 108 14.33 -15.53 19.41
N ILE A 109 13.25 -14.78 19.68
CA ILE A 109 13.31 -13.43 20.24
C ILE A 109 12.36 -13.30 21.43
N SER A 110 12.78 -12.54 22.43
CA SER A 110 11.95 -12.26 23.60
C SER A 110 10.75 -11.39 23.21
N LEU A 111 9.65 -11.50 23.97
CA LEU A 111 8.45 -10.68 23.78
C LEU A 111 8.76 -9.18 23.85
N GLU A 112 9.71 -8.78 24.70
CA GLU A 112 10.13 -7.38 24.86
C GLU A 112 10.91 -6.87 23.65
N ALA A 113 11.85 -7.67 23.13
CA ALA A 113 12.58 -7.36 21.90
C ALA A 113 11.63 -7.28 20.70
N TYR A 114 10.68 -8.22 20.59
CA TYR A 114 9.64 -8.21 19.57
C TYR A 114 8.80 -6.92 19.62
N ARG A 115 8.29 -6.54 20.81
CA ARG A 115 7.49 -5.31 20.98
C ARG A 115 8.26 -4.06 20.58
N LYS A 116 9.54 -3.96 20.98
CA LYS A 116 10.39 -2.81 20.65
C LYS A 116 10.64 -2.69 19.14
N LEU A 117 10.98 -3.79 18.48
CA LEU A 117 11.19 -3.83 17.03
C LEU A 117 9.89 -3.54 16.27
N LEU A 118 8.78 -4.13 16.70
CA LEU A 118 7.47 -3.88 16.10
C LEU A 118 7.09 -2.40 16.18
N ALA A 119 7.31 -1.75 17.33
CA ALA A 119 7.03 -0.32 17.49
C ALA A 119 7.89 0.55 16.55
N ASP A 120 9.18 0.24 16.38
CA ASP A 120 10.06 0.96 15.46
C ASP A 120 9.60 0.79 14.00
N TYR A 121 9.29 -0.44 13.58
CA TYR A 121 8.79 -0.71 12.24
C TYR A 121 7.44 -0.03 11.99
N GLN A 122 6.51 -0.05 12.95
CA GLN A 122 5.24 0.66 12.83
C GLN A 122 5.45 2.17 12.64
N ARG A 123 6.38 2.79 13.38
CA ARG A 123 6.70 4.21 13.22
C ARG A 123 7.27 4.54 11.84
N ARG A 124 8.14 3.68 11.30
CA ARG A 124 8.66 3.82 9.93
C ARG A 124 7.55 3.69 8.89
N LYS A 125 6.66 2.70 9.06
CA LYS A 125 5.48 2.51 8.21
C LYS A 125 4.56 3.72 8.25
N GLU A 126 4.33 4.32 9.41
CA GLU A 126 3.50 5.51 9.58
C GLU A 126 4.11 6.73 8.88
N THR A 127 5.42 6.90 8.99
CA THR A 127 6.16 7.98 8.31
C THR A 127 6.00 7.86 6.80
N ALA A 128 6.25 6.68 6.24
CA ALA A 128 6.10 6.43 4.79
C ALA A 128 4.64 6.62 4.34
N ASN A 129 3.67 6.18 5.13
CA ASN A 129 2.26 6.42 4.85
C ASN A 129 1.87 7.89 4.84
N THR A 130 2.47 8.69 5.73
CA THR A 130 2.27 10.14 5.79
C THR A 130 2.82 10.81 4.54
N THR A 131 4.00 10.39 4.07
CA THR A 131 4.58 10.85 2.81
C THR A 131 3.66 10.56 1.64
N ILE A 132 3.14 9.34 1.52
CA ILE A 132 2.19 8.95 0.48
C ILE A 132 0.92 9.81 0.53
N SER A 133 0.33 9.98 1.72
CA SER A 133 -0.87 10.81 1.88
C SER A 133 -0.62 12.27 1.49
N GLY A 134 0.56 12.82 1.83
CA GLY A 134 0.95 14.17 1.42
C GLY A 134 1.12 14.30 -0.10
N ILE A 135 1.67 13.28 -0.77
CA ILE A 135 1.77 13.26 -2.24
C ILE A 135 0.38 13.23 -2.87
N LEU A 136 -0.52 12.37 -2.40
CA LEU A 136 -1.90 12.28 -2.90
C LEU A 136 -2.67 13.60 -2.70
N LEU A 137 -2.47 14.27 -1.57
CA LEU A 137 -3.09 15.57 -1.30
C LEU A 137 -2.62 16.62 -2.31
N ARG A 138 -1.30 16.73 -2.54
CA ARG A 138 -0.74 17.65 -3.53
C ARG A 138 -1.26 17.37 -4.94
N LEU A 139 -1.40 16.09 -5.33
CA LEU A 139 -2.00 15.72 -6.61
C LEU A 139 -3.46 16.15 -6.72
N ARG A 140 -4.22 16.10 -5.62
CA ARG A 140 -5.61 16.61 -5.58
C ARG A 140 -5.71 18.13 -5.62
N GLU A 141 -4.76 18.84 -5.02
CA GLU A 141 -4.74 20.31 -5.05
C GLU A 141 -4.52 20.86 -6.46
N GLU A 142 -3.75 20.16 -7.31
CA GLU A 142 -3.54 20.52 -8.73
C GLU A 142 -4.80 20.35 -9.60
N LEU A 143 -5.85 19.71 -9.08
CA LEU A 143 -7.13 19.52 -9.77
C LEU A 143 -8.14 20.65 -9.52
N ARG A 144 -7.76 21.63 -8.70
CA ARG A 144 -8.63 22.72 -8.24
C ARG A 144 -8.32 24.03 -8.96
#